data_AF-A0A699UWZ8-F1
#
_entry.id   AF-A0A699UWZ8-F1
#
_cell.length_a   1.000
_cell.length_b   1.000
_cell.length_c   1.000
_cell.angle_alpha   90.00
_cell.angle_beta   90.00
_cell.angle_gamma   90.00
#
_symmetry.space_group_name_H-M   'P 1'
#
loop_
_entity.id
_entity.type
_entity.pdbx_description
1 polymer ?
#
loop_
_entity_poly.entity_id
_entity_poly.type
_entity_poly.pdbx_seq_one_letter_code
_entity_poly.pdbx_strand_id
1 'polypeptide(L)'
;MEDNRTMAQMLQAPIEGYEDAIIVPQINANDFELKQTLINLVQSNQFTERQDPHNHLRSFNKVTSTVRHPECPHHGVSELHQLDTFYNTLNPNDQDALDSAAGGNFLDKIPRECLSIIE
;
A
#
# COMPACT_ATOMS: atom_id res chain seq x y z
N MET A 1 -12.89 -9.62 18.23
CA MET A 1 -13.16 -10.43 17.01
C MET A 1 -12.14 -9.98 15.99
N GLU A 2 -11.38 -10.91 15.41
CA GLU A 2 -10.50 -10.58 14.28
C GLU A 2 -11.37 -10.26 13.06
N ASP A 3 -10.95 -9.27 12.27
CA ASP A 3 -11.63 -8.86 11.05
C ASP A 3 -11.24 -9.83 9.93
N ASN A 4 -12.21 -10.63 9.47
CA ASN A 4 -12.00 -11.69 8.47
C ASN A 4 -12.27 -11.21 7.02
N ARG A 5 -12.37 -9.89 6.80
CA ARG A 5 -12.52 -9.32 5.45
C ARG A 5 -11.22 -9.48 4.66
N THR A 6 -11.34 -9.72 3.36
CA THR A 6 -10.18 -9.80 2.46
C THR A 6 -9.58 -8.41 2.25
N MET A 7 -8.31 -8.34 1.87
CA MET A 7 -7.63 -7.07 1.58
C MET A 7 -8.41 -6.25 0.53
N ALA A 8 -8.85 -6.89 -0.55
CA ALA A 8 -9.68 -6.27 -1.59
C ALA A 8 -10.97 -5.66 -1.02
N GLN A 9 -11.66 -6.35 -0.10
CA GLN A 9 -12.88 -5.84 0.54
C GLN A 9 -12.60 -4.67 1.49
N MET A 10 -11.45 -4.65 2.15
CA MET A 10 -11.07 -3.59 3.08
C MET A 10 -10.56 -2.34 2.36
N LEU A 11 -9.96 -2.50 1.18
CA LEU A 11 -9.49 -1.43 0.30
C LEU A 11 -10.63 -0.82 -0.53
N GLN A 12 -11.72 -1.55 -0.72
CA GLN A 12 -12.92 -1.03 -1.37
C GLN A 12 -13.59 0.03 -0.49
N ALA A 13 -13.69 1.26 -1.00
CA ALA A 13 -14.47 2.30 -0.35
C ALA A 13 -15.95 1.88 -0.24
N PRO A 14 -16.65 2.18 0.86
CA PRO A 14 -18.09 1.92 0.95
C PRO A 14 -18.81 2.73 -0.13
N ILE A 15 -19.41 2.04 -1.10
CA ILE A 15 -20.16 2.66 -2.20
C ILE A 15 -21.66 2.80 -1.88
N GLU A 16 -22.16 2.11 -0.86
CA GLU A 16 -23.58 2.09 -0.52
C GLU A 16 -23.94 3.25 0.42
N GLY A 17 -24.82 4.15 -0.04
CA GLY A 17 -25.29 5.33 0.71
C GLY A 17 -24.54 6.64 0.44
N TYR A 18 -23.58 6.64 -0.49
CA TYR A 18 -22.71 7.79 -0.82
C TYR A 18 -22.97 8.41 -2.20
N GLU A 19 -24.13 8.19 -2.81
CA GLU A 19 -24.44 8.75 -4.15
C GLU A 19 -24.31 10.29 -4.19
N ASP A 20 -24.45 10.99 -3.05
CA ASP A 20 -24.36 12.47 -2.97
C ASP A 20 -23.47 13.01 -1.83
N ALA A 21 -22.65 12.18 -1.19
CA ALA A 21 -21.94 12.58 0.05
C ALA A 21 -20.51 13.12 -0.15
N ILE A 22 -19.94 13.03 -1.36
CA ILE A 22 -18.66 13.69 -1.68
C ILE A 22 -18.96 15.04 -2.34
N ILE A 23 -19.26 16.05 -1.52
CA ILE A 23 -19.00 17.43 -1.94
C ILE A 23 -17.49 17.58 -1.93
N VAL A 24 -16.85 17.58 -3.10
CA VAL A 24 -15.42 17.91 -3.23
C VAL A 24 -15.24 19.29 -2.60
N PRO A 25 -14.56 19.42 -1.46
CA PRO A 25 -14.31 20.75 -0.91
C PRO A 25 -13.50 21.53 -1.94
N GLN A 26 -13.82 22.80 -2.14
CA GLN A 26 -12.94 23.68 -2.91
C GLN A 26 -11.63 23.84 -2.12
N ILE A 27 -10.66 22.99 -2.42
CA ILE A 27 -9.32 23.03 -1.85
C ILE A 27 -8.58 24.16 -2.58
N ASN A 28 -8.41 25.30 -1.92
CA ASN A 28 -7.57 26.41 -2.42
C ASN A 28 -6.09 26.22 -2.06
N ALA A 29 -5.69 25.02 -1.63
CA ALA A 29 -4.32 24.66 -1.29
C ALA A 29 -3.59 24.18 -2.55
N ASN A 30 -3.14 25.12 -3.38
CA ASN A 30 -2.25 24.87 -4.52
C ASN A 30 -0.79 24.70 -4.08
N ASP A 31 -0.55 24.64 -2.78
CA ASP A 31 0.78 24.74 -2.17
C ASP A 31 1.40 23.36 -1.90
N PHE A 32 0.68 22.28 -2.23
CA PHE A 32 1.17 20.91 -2.08
C PHE A 32 2.11 20.57 -3.24
N GLU A 33 3.36 20.98 -3.12
CA GLU A 33 4.44 20.56 -4.03
C GLU A 33 5.05 19.24 -3.54
N LEU A 34 4.96 18.19 -4.36
CA LEU A 34 5.79 17.00 -4.19
C LEU A 34 7.26 17.41 -4.34
N LYS A 35 8.00 17.39 -3.23
CA LYS A 35 9.42 17.74 -3.24
C LYS A 35 10.19 16.81 -4.17
N GLN A 36 11.04 17.38 -5.03
CA GLN A 36 11.90 16.63 -5.96
C GLN A 36 12.73 15.54 -5.26
N THR A 37 13.13 15.77 -4.00
CA THR A 37 13.84 14.79 -3.18
C THR A 37 13.05 13.50 -2.98
N LEU A 38 11.72 13.58 -2.81
CA LEU A 38 10.86 12.39 -2.67
C LEU A 38 10.76 11.63 -4.00
N ILE A 39 10.63 12.36 -5.12
CA ILE A 39 10.61 11.77 -6.46
C ILE A 39 11.91 11.00 -6.73
N ASN A 40 13.06 11.62 -6.44
CA ASN A 40 14.37 11.00 -6.61
C ASN A 40 14.55 9.78 -5.69
N LEU A 41 13.99 9.82 -4.48
CA LEU A 41 14.04 8.71 -3.54
C LEU A 41 13.27 7.50 -4.08
N VAL A 42 12.06 7.70 -4.60
CA VAL A 42 11.24 6.62 -5.19
C VAL A 42 11.92 6.03 -6.44
N GLN A 43 12.48 6.89 -7.30
CA GLN A 43 13.17 6.46 -8.51
C GLN A 43 14.48 5.70 -8.22
N SER A 44 15.20 6.07 -7.16
CA SER A 44 16.46 5.41 -6.77
C SER A 44 16.25 4.11 -5.98
N ASN A 45 15.04 3.86 -5.47
CA ASN A 45 14.69 2.67 -4.69
C ASN A 45 13.65 1.79 -5.40
N GLN A 46 13.69 1.72 -6.73
CA GLN A 46 12.86 0.76 -7.48
C GLN A 46 13.25 -0.68 -7.10
N PHE A 47 12.25 -1.54 -6.92
CA PHE A 47 12.47 -2.96 -6.74
C PHE A 47 13.12 -3.56 -8.00
N THR A 48 14.02 -4.52 -7.81
CA THR A 48 14.67 -5.24 -8.92
C THR A 48 14.68 -6.72 -8.61
N GLU A 49 14.57 -7.58 -9.63
CA GLU A 49 14.49 -9.06 -9.51
C GLU A 49 15.69 -9.70 -8.77
N ARG A 50 16.76 -8.95 -8.50
CA ARG A 50 17.95 -9.41 -7.76
C ARG A 50 17.89 -9.14 -6.26
N GLN A 51 16.89 -8.40 -5.79
CA GLN A 51 16.73 -8.06 -4.38
C GLN A 51 15.82 -9.08 -3.70
N ASP A 52 16.10 -9.36 -2.43
CA ASP A 52 15.19 -10.11 -1.59
C ASP A 52 13.90 -9.28 -1.31
N PRO A 53 12.70 -9.80 -1.65
CA PRO A 53 11.44 -9.07 -1.46
C PRO A 53 11.19 -8.64 -0.01
N HIS A 54 11.55 -9.50 0.96
CA HIS A 54 11.36 -9.24 2.39
C HIS A 54 12.17 -8.03 2.86
N ASN A 55 13.45 -7.98 2.50
CA ASN A 55 14.33 -6.87 2.82
C ASN A 55 13.92 -5.58 2.11
N HIS A 56 13.41 -5.68 0.88
CA HIS A 56 12.90 -4.53 0.15
C HIS A 56 11.64 -3.94 0.79
N LEU A 57 10.65 -4.78 1.12
CA LEU A 57 9.43 -4.37 1.82
C LEU A 57 9.76 -3.74 3.18
N ARG A 58 10.69 -4.35 3.93
CA ARG A 58 11.17 -3.78 5.20
C ARG A 58 11.80 -2.41 5.03
N SER A 59 12.57 -2.20 3.97
CA SER A 59 13.19 -0.91 3.65
C SER A 59 12.15 0.13 3.25
N PHE A 60 11.15 -0.26 2.45
CA PHE A 60 10.01 0.58 2.11
C PHE A 60 9.22 1.00 3.34
N ASN A 61 8.91 0.08 4.26
CA ASN A 61 8.23 0.38 5.53
C ASN A 61 9.02 1.35 6.39
N LYS A 62 10.35 1.25 6.39
CA LYS A 62 11.23 2.19 7.08
C LYS A 62 11.19 3.58 6.44
N VAL A 63 11.25 3.69 5.12
CA VAL A 63 11.17 4.98 4.41
C VAL A 63 9.80 5.63 4.58
N THR A 64 8.71 4.88 4.44
CA THR A 64 7.35 5.40 4.63
C THR A 64 7.06 5.76 6.08
N SER A 65 7.80 5.22 7.05
CA SER A 65 7.70 5.65 8.44
C SER A 65 8.24 7.06 8.70
N THR A 66 9.21 7.55 7.91
CA THR A 66 9.78 8.89 8.10
C THR A 66 8.90 10.00 7.55
N VAL A 67 7.95 9.68 6.68
CA VAL A 67 6.94 10.62 6.18
C VAL A 67 5.69 10.69 7.07
N ARG A 68 5.62 9.89 8.15
CA ARG A 68 4.52 9.99 9.13
C ARG A 68 4.67 11.27 9.94
N HIS A 69 3.70 12.16 9.83
CA HIS A 69 3.69 13.41 10.60
C HIS A 69 3.18 13.13 12.03
N PRO A 70 3.91 13.52 13.11
CA PRO A 70 3.52 13.24 14.49
C PRO A 70 2.14 13.80 14.87
N GLU A 71 1.77 14.95 14.28
CA GLU A 71 0.49 15.64 14.53
C GLU A 71 -0.70 14.98 13.81
N CYS A 72 -0.43 14.05 12.89
CA CYS A 72 -1.47 13.34 12.13
C CYS A 72 -1.19 11.83 12.17
N PRO A 73 -1.44 11.15 13.30
CA PRO A 73 -1.17 9.71 13.45
C PRO A 73 -1.94 8.82 12.47
N HIS A 74 -3.04 9.34 11.89
CA HIS A 74 -3.82 8.69 10.83
C HIS A 74 -3.29 8.96 9.41
N HIS A 75 -2.28 9.82 9.25
CA HIS A 75 -1.68 10.20 7.97
C HIS A 75 -0.48 9.31 7.59
N GLY A 76 -0.22 8.26 8.38
CA GLY A 76 0.65 7.17 7.96
C GLY A 76 -0.09 6.23 7.02
N VAL A 77 0.62 5.73 6.00
CA VAL A 77 0.08 4.69 5.12
C VAL A 77 -0.19 3.45 5.96
N SER A 78 -1.45 3.01 6.03
CA SER A 78 -1.83 1.80 6.79
C SER A 78 -1.14 0.57 6.19
N GLU A 79 -0.88 -0.46 6.99
CA GLU A 79 -0.31 -1.74 6.54
C GLU A 79 -1.07 -2.34 5.34
N LEU A 80 -2.40 -2.19 5.31
CA LEU A 80 -3.24 -2.62 4.19
C LEU A 80 -2.84 -1.95 2.87
N HIS A 81 -2.77 -0.61 2.88
CA HIS A 81 -2.32 0.19 1.75
C HIS A 81 -0.85 -0.04 1.40
N GLN A 82 0.01 -0.42 2.37
CA GLN A 82 1.41 -0.78 2.10
C GLN A 82 1.51 -2.09 1.32
N LEU A 83 0.75 -3.12 1.72
CA LEU A 83 0.69 -4.41 1.01
C LEU A 83 0.07 -4.26 -0.39
N ASP A 84 -0.99 -3.46 -0.52
CA ASP A 84 -1.59 -3.15 -1.82
C ASP A 84 -0.60 -2.43 -2.75
N THR A 85 0.05 -1.37 -2.25
CA THR A 85 1.07 -0.64 -3.02
C THR A 85 2.23 -1.57 -3.40
N PHE A 86 2.70 -2.40 -2.47
CA PHE A 86 3.75 -3.37 -2.75
C PHE A 86 3.34 -4.30 -3.88
N TYR A 87 2.20 -4.98 -3.78
CA TYR A 87 1.69 -5.89 -4.82
C TYR A 87 1.52 -5.19 -6.17
N ASN A 88 0.90 -4.01 -6.20
CA ASN A 88 0.64 -3.26 -7.44
C ASN A 88 1.90 -2.68 -8.11
N THR A 89 3.03 -2.58 -7.37
CA THR A 89 4.31 -2.10 -7.92
C THR A 89 5.23 -3.22 -8.39
N LEU A 90 4.87 -4.48 -8.14
CA LEU A 90 5.59 -5.64 -8.67
C LEU A 90 5.40 -5.77 -10.18
N ASN A 91 6.37 -6.39 -10.84
CA ASN A 91 6.18 -6.80 -12.22
C ASN A 91 5.25 -8.03 -12.29
N PRO A 92 4.65 -8.33 -13.47
CA PRO A 92 3.67 -9.41 -13.59
C PRO A 92 4.20 -10.80 -13.18
N ASN A 93 5.49 -11.09 -13.38
CA ASN A 93 6.07 -12.40 -13.03
C ASN A 93 6.12 -12.57 -11.50
N ASP A 94 6.51 -11.51 -10.79
CA ASP A 94 6.56 -11.51 -9.33
C ASP A 94 5.14 -11.53 -8.72
N GLN A 95 4.16 -10.92 -9.39
CA GLN A 95 2.75 -11.03 -9.02
C GLN A 95 2.24 -12.48 -9.16
N ASP A 96 2.49 -13.13 -10.31
CA ASP A 96 2.11 -14.52 -10.53
C ASP A 96 2.75 -15.47 -9.50
N ALA A 97 3.99 -15.19 -9.09
CA ALA A 97 4.68 -15.98 -8.06
C ALA A 97 4.01 -15.81 -6.68
N LEU A 98 3.63 -14.59 -6.32
CA LEU A 98 2.90 -14.30 -5.09
C LEU A 98 1.50 -14.92 -5.08
N ASP A 99 0.77 -14.81 -6.18
CA ASP A 99 -0.56 -15.42 -6.34
C ASP A 99 -0.47 -16.95 -6.25
N SER A 100 0.57 -17.54 -6.83
CA SER A 100 0.83 -18.97 -6.72
C SER A 100 1.11 -19.39 -5.27
N ALA A 101 1.92 -18.63 -4.54
CA ALA A 101 2.22 -18.88 -3.13
C ALA A 101 0.98 -18.71 -2.23
N ALA A 102 0.11 -17.74 -2.56
CA ALA A 102 -1.16 -17.52 -1.89
C ALA A 102 -2.22 -18.58 -2.26
N GLY A 103 -2.01 -19.36 -3.33
CA GLY A 103 -3.00 -20.30 -3.86
C GLY A 103 -4.23 -19.58 -4.46
N GLY A 104 -3.99 -18.45 -5.12
CA GLY A 104 -4.99 -17.52 -5.66
C GLY A 104 -4.51 -16.07 -5.53
N ASN A 105 -5.30 -15.10 -5.99
CA ASN A 105 -4.92 -13.69 -5.91
C ASN A 105 -4.52 -13.28 -4.47
N PHE A 106 -3.34 -12.69 -4.35
CA PHE A 106 -2.79 -12.23 -3.08
C PHE A 106 -3.73 -11.24 -2.35
N LEU A 107 -4.40 -10.34 -3.09
CA LEU A 107 -5.32 -9.35 -2.52
C LEU A 107 -6.68 -9.95 -2.08
N ASP A 108 -6.98 -11.19 -2.45
CA ASP A 108 -8.18 -11.90 -2.00
C ASP A 108 -7.97 -12.60 -0.64
N LYS A 109 -6.77 -12.53 -0.07
CA LYS A 109 -6.48 -13.04 1.27
C LYS A 109 -6.75 -12.00 2.36
N ILE A 110 -6.88 -12.47 3.60
CA ILE A 110 -6.96 -11.58 4.76
C ILE A 110 -5.58 -11.01 5.10
N PRO A 111 -5.47 -9.83 5.73
CA PRO A 111 -4.19 -9.14 5.94
C PRO A 111 -3.13 -10.00 6.64
N ARG A 112 -3.55 -10.81 7.60
CA ARG A 112 -2.65 -11.71 8.36
C ARG A 112 -2.07 -12.83 7.50
N GLU A 113 -2.85 -13.35 6.56
CA GLU A 113 -2.37 -14.38 5.62
C GLU A 113 -1.38 -13.76 4.62
N CYS A 114 -1.70 -12.57 4.08
CA CYS A 114 -0.78 -11.81 3.23
C CYS A 114 0.59 -11.62 3.89
N LEU A 115 0.60 -11.20 5.17
CA LEU A 115 1.84 -11.04 5.93
C LEU A 115 2.59 -12.37 6.06
N SER A 116 1.90 -13.47 6.36
CA SER A 116 2.54 -14.79 6.49
C SER A 116 3.13 -15.35 5.19
N ILE A 117 2.70 -14.84 4.03
CA ILE A 117 3.23 -15.22 2.72
C ILE A 117 4.50 -14.41 2.39
N ILE A 118 4.65 -13.22 2.97
CA ILE A 118 5.79 -12.30 2.79
C ILE A 118 6.71 -12.29 4.02
N GLU A 119 6.58 -13.23 4.97
CA GLU A 119 7.46 -13.40 6.14
C GLU A 119 8.17 -14.76 6.09
#